data_AF-A0A0A1X0E2-F1
#
_entry.id   AF-A0A0A1X0E2-F1
#
_cell.length_a   1.000
_cell.length_b   1.000
_cell.length_c   1.000
_cell.angle_alpha   90.00
_cell.angle_beta   90.00
_cell.angle_gamma   90.00
#
_symmetry.space_group_name_H-M   'P 1'
#
loop_
_entity.id
_entity.type
_entity.pdbx_description
1 polymer ?
#
loop_
_entity_poly.entity_id
_entity_poly.type
_entity_poly.pdbx_seq_one_letter_code
_entity_poly.pdbx_strand_id
1 'polypeptide(L)'
;MFLTRRRKFFKRISLTVVQLCMLVFLIIFVGFPLIFRYSITLQRGILFLTFITYPKDLDLSNPASVGLFGTRSLNLSVLDPDAEERHDGVRIGVWHVLPLHLSKRFAKELKIDTETHDELKNTTLDEDDVLDKLMPILKSEFPEVTAENEALFYERMLKLPGTIVLYLHGNTASRGSGHRVEMYQLLRKLGCHVLSLDYRGYGDSDPVSPTEEGIVRDALTVYEYIRNITTNPVFIWGHSLGTGVACHLCSQLSLNFKMDLPRGVVLEAPFTNIRDEIRLHPFARPFKDLPWFDLTIARPMYSNKLRFESDQHIGKFRQPVMILHAEDDYVVPFELGYKLYRTALDTREKAWGPVEFHRFHGDAGYGHKFLCRAPQLPELAKQFIETYRNEDFYKL
;
A
#
# COMPACT_ATOMS: atom_id res chain seq x y z
N MET A 1 -38.20 -57.78 -5.78
CA MET A 1 -37.59 -57.38 -4.47
C MET A 1 -36.28 -56.59 -4.62
N PHE A 2 -35.45 -56.82 -5.65
CA PHE A 2 -34.20 -56.07 -5.89
C PHE A 2 -34.38 -54.62 -6.38
N LEU A 3 -35.34 -54.35 -7.27
CA LEU A 3 -35.63 -52.99 -7.77
C LEU A 3 -36.14 -52.03 -6.67
N THR A 4 -36.92 -52.54 -5.71
CA THR A 4 -37.45 -51.77 -4.57
C THR A 4 -36.37 -51.43 -3.54
N ARG A 5 -35.37 -52.32 -3.34
CA ARG A 5 -34.20 -52.04 -2.49
C ARG A 5 -33.26 -51.00 -3.11
N ARG A 6 -32.98 -51.08 -4.42
CA ARG A 6 -32.20 -50.06 -5.15
C ARG A 6 -32.86 -48.68 -5.09
N ARG A 7 -34.18 -48.57 -5.34
CA ARG A 7 -34.93 -47.29 -5.24
C ARG A 7 -34.88 -46.67 -3.84
N LYS A 8 -35.02 -47.46 -2.77
CA LYS A 8 -34.91 -46.96 -1.38
C LYS A 8 -33.50 -46.50 -1.02
N PHE A 9 -32.48 -47.19 -1.53
CA PHE A 9 -31.07 -46.83 -1.35
C PHE A 9 -30.71 -45.52 -2.07
N PHE A 10 -31.06 -45.39 -3.36
CA PHE A 10 -30.87 -44.15 -4.12
C PHE A 10 -31.67 -42.97 -3.56
N LYS A 11 -32.90 -43.19 -3.05
CA LYS A 11 -33.67 -42.14 -2.35
C LYS A 11 -33.03 -41.71 -1.02
N ARG A 12 -32.42 -42.62 -0.25
CA ARG A 12 -31.70 -42.27 0.99
C ARG A 12 -30.43 -41.48 0.70
N ILE A 13 -29.63 -41.90 -0.29
CA ILE A 13 -28.44 -41.14 -0.72
C ILE A 13 -28.85 -39.75 -1.22
N SER A 14 -29.92 -39.66 -2.04
CA SER A 14 -30.46 -38.38 -2.51
C SER A 14 -30.94 -37.49 -1.35
N LEU A 15 -31.61 -38.04 -0.34
CA LEU A 15 -32.05 -37.28 0.83
C LEU A 15 -30.88 -36.80 1.70
N THR A 16 -29.88 -37.64 1.94
CA THR A 16 -28.68 -37.27 2.71
C THR A 16 -27.86 -36.19 1.99
N VAL A 17 -27.74 -36.28 0.65
CA VAL A 17 -27.09 -35.23 -0.15
C VAL A 17 -27.88 -33.91 -0.04
N VAL A 18 -29.21 -33.96 -0.17
CA VAL A 18 -30.06 -32.77 -0.01
C VAL A 18 -29.94 -32.16 1.40
N GLN A 19 -29.92 -32.99 2.43
CA GLN A 19 -29.72 -32.54 3.82
C GLN A 19 -28.34 -31.90 4.02
N LEU A 20 -27.29 -32.49 3.43
CA LEU A 20 -25.94 -31.93 3.48
C LEU A 20 -25.88 -30.59 2.73
N CYS A 21 -26.47 -30.51 1.53
CA CYS A 21 -26.57 -29.25 0.78
C CYS A 21 -27.32 -28.17 1.56
N MET A 22 -28.44 -28.52 2.22
CA MET A 22 -29.18 -27.59 3.08
C MET A 22 -28.37 -27.16 4.31
N LEU A 23 -27.63 -28.07 4.94
CA LEU A 23 -26.77 -27.74 6.08
C LEU A 23 -25.64 -26.79 5.65
N VAL A 24 -24.96 -27.09 4.54
CA VAL A 24 -23.92 -26.22 3.96
C VAL A 24 -24.51 -24.86 3.61
N PHE A 25 -25.71 -24.83 3.02
CA PHE A 25 -26.42 -23.58 2.73
C PHE A 25 -26.69 -22.77 4.01
N LEU A 26 -27.23 -23.39 5.06
CA LEU A 26 -27.49 -22.70 6.33
C LEU A 26 -26.21 -22.17 6.96
N ILE A 27 -25.12 -22.94 6.93
CA ILE A 27 -23.82 -22.50 7.46
C ILE A 27 -23.30 -21.28 6.69
N ILE A 28 -23.33 -21.32 5.36
CA ILE A 28 -22.76 -20.27 4.51
C ILE A 28 -23.63 -19.01 4.47
N PHE A 29 -24.95 -19.15 4.37
CA PHE A 29 -25.87 -18.03 4.12
C PHE A 29 -26.56 -17.48 5.39
N VAL A 30 -26.50 -18.20 6.51
CA VAL A 30 -27.08 -17.78 7.80
C VAL A 30 -26.01 -17.76 8.90
N GLY A 31 -25.32 -18.89 9.11
CA GLY A 31 -24.32 -19.04 10.17
C GLY A 31 -23.17 -18.04 10.04
N PHE A 32 -22.50 -18.03 8.88
CA PHE A 32 -21.36 -17.15 8.63
C PHE A 32 -21.72 -15.65 8.72
N PRO A 33 -22.79 -15.14 8.07
CA PRO A 33 -23.17 -13.73 8.22
C PRO A 33 -23.49 -13.33 9.66
N LEU A 34 -24.12 -14.20 10.45
CA LEU A 34 -24.38 -13.92 11.86
C LEU A 34 -23.10 -13.90 12.69
N ILE A 35 -22.20 -14.88 12.50
CA ILE A 35 -20.90 -14.89 13.19
C ILE A 35 -20.09 -13.64 12.82
N PHE A 36 -20.06 -13.28 11.55
CA PHE A 36 -19.39 -12.07 11.06
C PHE A 36 -19.98 -10.82 11.71
N ARG A 37 -21.31 -10.70 11.79
CA ARG A 37 -21.99 -9.55 12.40
C ARG A 37 -21.55 -9.28 13.84
N TYR A 38 -21.34 -10.32 14.63
CA TYR A 38 -21.04 -10.20 16.06
C TYR A 38 -19.56 -10.35 16.43
N SER A 39 -18.70 -10.78 15.51
CA SER A 39 -17.27 -10.99 15.76
C SER A 39 -16.40 -9.89 15.14
N ILE A 40 -15.98 -8.93 15.96
CA ILE A 40 -15.01 -7.88 15.59
C ILE A 40 -13.70 -8.48 15.07
N THR A 41 -13.21 -9.53 15.72
CA THR A 41 -11.99 -10.24 15.33
C THR A 41 -12.14 -10.86 13.94
N LEU A 42 -13.28 -11.49 13.64
CA LEU A 42 -13.52 -12.05 12.31
C LEU A 42 -13.62 -10.97 11.24
N GLN A 43 -14.29 -9.86 11.53
CA GLN A 43 -14.39 -8.72 10.60
C GLN A 43 -13.00 -8.18 10.25
N ARG A 44 -12.16 -7.91 11.26
CA ARG A 44 -10.79 -7.42 11.06
C ARG A 44 -9.92 -8.47 10.37
N GLY A 45 -10.02 -9.73 10.76
CA GLY A 45 -9.24 -10.82 10.19
C GLY A 45 -9.52 -11.03 8.70
N ILE A 46 -10.78 -10.97 8.28
CA ILE A 46 -11.16 -11.09 6.86
C ILE A 46 -10.78 -9.85 6.06
N LEU A 47 -10.87 -8.66 6.66
CA LEU A 47 -10.49 -7.43 5.96
C LEU A 47 -8.98 -7.35 5.74
N PHE A 48 -8.18 -7.54 6.79
CA PHE A 48 -6.74 -7.28 6.73
C PHE A 48 -5.90 -8.51 6.39
N LEU A 49 -6.45 -9.73 6.51
CA LEU A 49 -5.81 -10.98 6.09
C LEU A 49 -4.33 -11.09 6.52
N THR A 50 -4.01 -10.59 7.72
CA THR A 50 -2.64 -10.46 8.24
C THR A 50 -1.94 -11.82 8.39
N PHE A 51 -2.71 -12.90 8.48
CA PHE A 51 -2.22 -14.27 8.51
C PHE A 51 -1.72 -14.78 7.15
N ILE A 52 -1.97 -14.07 6.05
CA ILE A 52 -1.48 -14.44 4.72
C ILE A 52 -0.07 -13.87 4.53
N THR A 53 0.93 -14.68 4.84
CA THR A 53 2.35 -14.39 4.58
C THR A 53 2.79 -15.12 3.30
N TYR A 54 3.07 -14.34 2.24
CA TYR A 54 3.58 -14.87 0.97
C TYR A 54 4.53 -13.88 0.29
N PRO A 55 5.72 -14.31 -0.18
CA PRO A 55 6.28 -15.66 -0.05
C PRO A 55 6.55 -16.06 1.40
N LYS A 56 6.43 -17.36 1.71
CA LYS A 56 6.75 -17.91 3.03
C LYS A 56 8.26 -17.83 3.23
N ASP A 57 8.71 -17.45 4.41
CA ASP A 57 10.13 -17.35 4.79
C ASP A 57 10.89 -16.20 4.13
N LEU A 58 10.19 -15.12 3.76
CA LEU A 58 10.83 -13.90 3.29
C LEU A 58 11.58 -13.18 4.42
N ASP A 59 12.89 -13.02 4.28
CA ASP A 59 13.71 -12.26 5.23
C ASP A 59 13.57 -10.74 4.99
N LEU A 60 12.67 -10.12 5.74
CA LEU A 60 12.43 -8.68 5.70
C LEU A 60 13.58 -7.85 6.30
N SER A 61 14.54 -8.46 6.99
CA SER A 61 15.76 -7.79 7.45
C SER A 61 16.82 -7.68 6.35
N ASN A 62 16.71 -8.47 5.28
CA ASN A 62 17.64 -8.49 4.15
C ASN A 62 16.93 -8.19 2.80
N PRO A 63 16.61 -6.92 2.49
CA PRO A 63 15.93 -6.55 1.25
C PRO A 63 16.73 -6.89 -0.02
N ALA A 64 18.06 -7.03 0.08
CA ALA A 64 18.88 -7.43 -1.06
C ALA A 64 18.50 -8.83 -1.58
N SER A 65 17.97 -9.71 -0.72
CA SER A 65 17.50 -11.05 -1.10
C SER A 65 16.35 -11.05 -2.12
N VAL A 66 15.59 -9.95 -2.22
CA VAL A 66 14.53 -9.75 -3.20
C VAL A 66 14.93 -8.81 -4.34
N GLY A 67 16.22 -8.49 -4.46
CA GLY A 67 16.72 -7.62 -5.53
C GLY A 67 16.60 -6.12 -5.21
N LEU A 68 16.47 -5.73 -3.94
CA LEU A 68 16.51 -4.34 -3.48
C LEU A 68 17.84 -4.02 -2.79
N PHE A 69 18.94 -4.08 -3.54
CA PHE A 69 20.26 -3.64 -3.05
C PHE A 69 20.28 -2.14 -2.72
N GLY A 70 21.12 -1.74 -1.76
CA GLY A 70 21.16 -0.36 -1.27
C GLY A 70 19.86 0.04 -0.56
N THR A 71 19.28 -0.90 0.19
CA THR A 71 18.09 -0.69 1.02
C THR A 71 18.42 -1.08 2.45
N ARG A 72 18.08 -0.21 3.41
CA ARG A 72 18.14 -0.55 4.83
C ARG A 72 16.77 -0.97 5.35
N SER A 73 16.77 -1.84 6.35
CA SER A 73 15.61 -2.17 7.16
C SER A 73 15.71 -1.47 8.52
N LEU A 74 14.64 -0.82 8.96
CA LEU A 74 14.57 -0.14 10.25
C LEU A 74 13.20 -0.35 10.90
N ASN A 75 13.14 -0.20 12.23
CA ASN A 75 11.90 -0.27 12.98
C ASN A 75 11.57 1.12 13.55
N LEU A 76 10.31 1.52 13.44
CA LEU A 76 9.79 2.73 14.10
C LEU A 76 8.80 2.32 15.20
N SER A 77 8.80 3.03 16.33
CA SER A 77 7.77 2.85 17.37
C SER A 77 6.63 3.83 17.16
N VAL A 78 5.43 3.31 17.03
CA VAL A 78 4.19 4.06 16.88
C VAL A 78 3.55 4.18 18.26
N LEU A 79 3.40 5.42 18.75
CA LEU A 79 2.66 5.68 19.98
C LEU A 79 1.17 5.47 19.71
N ASP A 80 0.60 4.43 20.31
CA ASP A 80 -0.80 4.10 20.16
C ASP A 80 -1.54 4.30 21.49
N PRO A 81 -2.34 5.37 21.65
CA PRO A 81 -3.09 5.61 22.88
C PRO A 81 -4.17 4.55 23.12
N ASP A 82 -4.58 3.81 22.08
CA ASP A 82 -5.57 2.74 22.18
C ASP A 82 -4.92 1.38 22.55
N ALA A 83 -3.59 1.29 22.55
CA ALA A 83 -2.85 0.10 22.99
C ALA A 83 -2.61 0.16 24.50
N GLU A 84 -3.68 -0.03 25.29
CA GLU A 84 -3.69 0.07 26.77
C GLU A 84 -2.62 -0.76 27.49
N GLU A 85 -1.98 -1.73 26.82
CA GLU A 85 -1.03 -2.67 27.42
C GLU A 85 0.45 -2.45 27.04
N ARG A 86 0.80 -1.48 26.17
CA ARG A 86 2.20 -1.25 25.75
C ARG A 86 2.67 0.17 26.00
N HIS A 87 3.41 0.37 27.09
CA HIS A 87 4.09 1.63 27.38
C HIS A 87 5.15 2.02 26.31
N ASP A 88 5.59 1.04 25.51
CA ASP A 88 6.75 1.15 24.61
C ASP A 88 6.35 1.49 23.16
N GLY A 89 5.04 1.52 22.86
CA GLY A 89 4.47 1.67 21.52
C GLY A 89 4.37 0.38 20.70
N VAL A 90 3.88 0.49 19.47
CA VAL A 90 3.77 -0.60 18.48
C VAL A 90 4.91 -0.48 17.48
N ARG A 91 5.76 -1.50 17.35
CA ARG A 91 6.85 -1.47 16.38
C ARG A 91 6.36 -1.82 14.99
N ILE A 92 6.73 -1.01 14.02
CA ILE A 92 6.49 -1.25 12.59
C ILE A 92 7.80 -1.38 11.82
N GLY A 93 7.87 -2.34 10.91
CA GLY A 93 9.00 -2.54 10.01
C GLY A 93 8.92 -1.61 8.80
N VAL A 94 10.04 -0.96 8.47
CA VAL A 94 10.16 0.00 7.36
C VAL A 94 11.41 -0.33 6.54
N TRP A 95 11.28 -0.22 5.23
CA TRP A 95 12.41 -0.20 4.31
C TRP A 95 12.63 1.20 3.78
N HIS A 96 13.90 1.58 3.64
CA HIS A 96 14.32 2.77 2.92
C HIS A 96 15.24 2.36 1.77
N VAL A 97 14.67 2.39 0.56
CA VAL A 97 15.34 2.05 -0.70
C VAL A 97 15.98 3.31 -1.27
N LEU A 98 17.26 3.24 -1.60
CA LEU A 98 17.95 4.36 -2.25
C LEU A 98 17.62 4.46 -3.75
N PRO A 99 17.61 5.69 -4.30
CA PRO A 99 17.67 5.93 -5.73
C PRO A 99 18.75 5.07 -6.40
N LEU A 100 18.45 4.54 -7.58
CA LEU A 100 19.36 3.63 -8.27
C LEU A 100 20.73 4.28 -8.55
N HIS A 101 20.73 5.57 -8.92
CA HIS A 101 21.97 6.30 -9.19
C HIS A 101 22.83 6.50 -7.93
N LEU A 102 22.23 6.62 -6.73
CA LEU A 102 22.98 6.67 -5.47
C LEU A 102 23.54 5.30 -5.11
N SER A 103 22.73 4.25 -5.20
CA SER A 103 23.22 2.88 -4.96
C SER A 103 24.38 2.52 -5.88
N LYS A 104 24.37 2.99 -7.14
CA LYS A 104 25.47 2.78 -8.08
C LYS A 104 26.74 3.54 -7.68
N ARG A 105 26.62 4.82 -7.28
CA ARG A 105 27.76 5.66 -6.87
C ARG A 105 28.43 5.16 -5.59
N PHE A 106 27.66 4.58 -4.68
CA PHE A 106 28.09 4.03 -3.40
C PHE A 106 28.18 2.49 -3.39
N ALA A 107 28.24 1.84 -4.55
CA ALA A 107 28.18 0.38 -4.64
C ALA A 107 29.31 -0.30 -3.85
N LYS A 108 30.52 0.29 -3.87
CA LYS A 108 31.67 -0.21 -3.11
C LYS A 108 31.45 -0.08 -1.61
N GLU A 109 31.03 1.10 -1.16
CA GLU A 109 30.83 1.44 0.24
C GLU A 109 29.69 0.59 0.85
N LEU A 110 28.67 0.26 0.05
CA LEU A 110 27.53 -0.60 0.41
C LEU A 110 27.77 -2.09 0.19
N LYS A 111 28.96 -2.51 -0.28
CA LYS A 111 29.30 -3.91 -0.61
C LYS A 111 28.33 -4.56 -1.59
N ILE A 112 27.84 -3.78 -2.56
CA ILE A 112 26.96 -4.26 -3.62
C ILE A 112 27.81 -4.89 -4.71
N ASP A 113 27.54 -6.15 -5.03
CA ASP A 113 28.14 -6.82 -6.17
C ASP A 113 27.51 -6.33 -7.48
N THR A 114 28.24 -5.49 -8.21
CA THR A 114 27.76 -4.89 -9.45
C THR A 114 27.71 -5.89 -10.62
N GLU A 115 28.40 -7.03 -10.54
CA GLU A 115 28.43 -8.02 -11.62
C GLU A 115 27.21 -8.95 -11.61
N THR A 116 26.53 -9.09 -10.47
CA THR A 116 25.33 -9.94 -10.32
C THR A 116 24.01 -9.18 -10.52
N HIS A 117 24.05 -7.87 -10.72
CA HIS A 117 22.85 -7.03 -10.86
C HIS A 117 22.80 -6.30 -12.22
N ASP A 118 22.03 -6.85 -13.16
CA ASP A 118 21.91 -6.29 -14.52
C ASP A 118 21.36 -4.85 -14.55
N GLU A 119 20.57 -4.46 -13.54
CA GLU A 119 20.11 -3.06 -13.38
C GLU A 119 21.26 -2.06 -13.21
N LEU A 120 22.36 -2.46 -12.57
CA LEU A 120 23.53 -1.59 -12.34
C LEU A 120 24.45 -1.53 -13.56
N LYS A 121 24.51 -2.60 -14.36
CA LYS A 121 25.34 -2.68 -15.57
C LYS A 121 24.89 -1.70 -16.65
N ASN A 122 23.59 -1.63 -16.90
CA ASN A 122 23.03 -0.95 -18.07
C ASN A 122 22.53 0.49 -17.82
N THR A 123 22.56 0.96 -16.56
CA THR A 123 22.10 2.31 -16.22
C THR A 123 23.25 3.31 -16.35
N THR A 124 23.14 4.32 -17.21
CA THR A 124 24.09 5.45 -17.23
C THR A 124 23.97 6.26 -15.95
N LEU A 125 25.09 6.78 -15.43
CA LEU A 125 25.01 7.73 -14.31
C LEU A 125 24.42 9.04 -14.83
N ASP A 126 23.33 9.48 -14.23
CA ASP A 126 22.77 10.81 -14.51
C ASP A 126 23.81 11.88 -14.14
N GLU A 127 24.01 12.87 -15.00
CA GLU A 127 24.85 14.05 -14.70
C GLU A 127 24.20 14.83 -13.55
N ASP A 128 24.90 14.95 -12.43
CA ASP A 128 24.45 15.71 -11.26
C ASP A 128 25.66 16.44 -10.66
N ASP A 129 25.89 17.65 -11.17
CA ASP A 129 27.00 18.53 -10.76
C ASP A 129 27.07 18.77 -9.25
N VAL A 130 25.94 18.78 -8.55
CA VAL A 130 25.89 19.01 -7.10
C VAL A 130 26.34 17.75 -6.39
N LEU A 131 25.75 16.61 -6.75
CA LEU A 131 26.11 15.33 -6.16
C LEU A 131 27.57 14.99 -6.42
N ASP A 132 28.04 15.17 -7.65
CA ASP A 132 29.41 14.85 -8.06
C ASP A 132 30.45 15.69 -7.30
N LYS A 133 30.14 16.95 -6.95
CA LYS A 133 30.96 17.78 -6.06
C LYS A 133 30.95 17.29 -4.61
N LEU A 134 29.85 16.70 -4.14
CA LEU A 134 29.71 16.18 -2.78
C LEU A 134 30.29 14.77 -2.62
N MET A 135 30.44 14.01 -3.72
CA MET A 135 30.92 12.62 -3.70
C MET A 135 32.24 12.42 -2.95
N PRO A 136 33.31 13.22 -3.17
CA PRO A 136 34.57 13.02 -2.45
C PRO A 136 34.41 13.18 -0.93
N ILE A 137 33.57 14.13 -0.51
CA ILE A 137 33.30 14.40 0.91
C ILE A 137 32.51 13.24 1.51
N LEU A 138 31.43 12.83 0.86
CA LEU A 138 30.56 11.75 1.35
C LEU A 138 31.30 10.41 1.42
N LYS A 139 32.19 10.12 0.47
CA LYS A 139 33.03 8.91 0.50
C LYS A 139 34.13 8.97 1.56
N SER A 140 34.62 10.16 1.90
CA SER A 140 35.52 10.34 3.03
C SER A 140 34.78 10.21 4.37
N GLU A 141 33.52 10.63 4.45
CA GLU A 141 32.66 10.50 5.63
C GLU A 141 32.25 9.03 5.86
N PHE A 142 31.96 8.31 4.77
CA PHE A 142 31.56 6.90 4.77
C PHE A 142 32.46 6.08 3.84
N PRO A 143 33.70 5.76 4.27
CA PRO A 143 34.59 4.91 3.49
C PRO A 143 34.05 3.48 3.35
N GLU A 144 33.21 3.06 4.29
CA GLU A 144 32.48 1.79 4.31
C GLU A 144 31.18 1.99 5.09
N VAL A 145 30.09 1.35 4.64
CA VAL A 145 28.82 1.30 5.38
C VAL A 145 28.79 0.01 6.20
N THR A 146 28.73 0.16 7.52
CA THR A 146 28.67 -0.92 8.51
C THR A 146 27.37 -0.83 9.31
N ALA A 147 27.04 -1.86 10.10
CA ALA A 147 25.83 -1.86 10.91
C ALA A 147 25.79 -0.67 11.90
N GLU A 148 26.95 -0.19 12.37
CA GLU A 148 27.05 0.91 13.32
C GLU A 148 26.79 2.29 12.71
N ASN A 149 27.11 2.48 11.42
CA ASN A 149 26.96 3.77 10.73
C ASN A 149 25.85 3.79 9.67
N GLU A 150 25.22 2.65 9.38
CA GLU A 150 24.18 2.53 8.34
C GLU A 150 23.05 3.54 8.56
N ALA A 151 22.58 3.68 9.80
CA ALA A 151 21.52 4.63 10.12
C ALA A 151 21.89 6.07 9.71
N LEU A 152 23.10 6.50 10.06
CA LEU A 152 23.62 7.83 9.73
C LEU A 152 23.85 8.01 8.23
N PHE A 153 24.37 6.99 7.54
CA PHE A 153 24.60 7.01 6.09
C PHE A 153 23.29 7.28 5.34
N TYR A 154 22.24 6.50 5.60
CA TYR A 154 20.98 6.65 4.88
C TYR A 154 20.23 7.93 5.24
N GLU A 155 20.34 8.42 6.48
CA GLU A 155 19.84 9.75 6.85
C GLU A 155 20.60 10.87 6.15
N ARG A 156 21.92 10.73 5.98
CA ARG A 156 22.72 11.65 5.18
C ARG A 156 22.26 11.65 3.73
N MET A 157 21.99 10.48 3.15
CA MET A 157 21.46 10.37 1.78
C MET A 157 20.08 11.02 1.65
N LEU A 158 19.18 10.87 2.63
CA LEU A 158 17.86 11.53 2.64
C LEU A 158 17.94 13.06 2.70
N LYS A 159 19.02 13.62 3.24
CA LYS A 159 19.26 15.08 3.31
C LYS A 159 19.80 15.66 2.02
N LEU A 160 20.28 14.83 1.08
CA LEU A 160 20.68 15.30 -0.24
C LEU A 160 19.44 15.70 -1.05
N PRO A 161 19.51 16.70 -1.95
CA PRO A 161 18.39 17.07 -2.80
C PRO A 161 17.84 15.86 -3.57
N GLY A 162 16.56 15.57 -3.42
CA GLY A 162 15.96 14.36 -3.99
C GLY A 162 14.44 14.39 -4.00
N THR A 163 13.82 13.28 -4.39
CA THR A 163 12.38 13.06 -4.23
C THR A 163 12.17 11.81 -3.40
N ILE A 164 11.16 11.84 -2.54
CA ILE A 164 10.81 10.73 -1.66
C ILE A 164 9.41 10.25 -2.04
N VAL A 165 9.24 8.94 -2.15
CA VAL A 165 7.94 8.28 -2.27
C VAL A 165 7.69 7.46 -1.01
N LEU A 166 6.66 7.83 -0.25
CA LEU A 166 6.10 7.00 0.82
C LEU A 166 5.11 6.03 0.18
N TYR A 167 5.49 4.76 0.10
CA TYR A 167 4.67 3.70 -0.49
C TYR A 167 3.83 2.99 0.58
N LEU A 168 2.52 3.05 0.41
CA LEU A 168 1.49 2.48 1.27
C LEU A 168 0.88 1.27 0.55
N HIS A 169 1.20 0.06 1.02
CA HIS A 169 0.87 -1.16 0.30
C HIS A 169 -0.59 -1.61 0.49
N GLY A 170 -1.07 -2.44 -0.44
CA GLY A 170 -2.37 -3.06 -0.35
C GLY A 170 -2.50 -4.18 0.69
N ASN A 171 -3.68 -4.75 0.77
CA ASN A 171 -3.98 -5.86 1.66
C ASN A 171 -3.10 -7.11 1.38
N THR A 172 -2.97 -8.00 2.37
CA THR A 172 -2.21 -9.27 2.35
C THR A 172 -0.69 -9.13 2.20
N ALA A 173 0.04 -10.23 2.50
CA ALA A 173 1.49 -10.34 2.32
C ALA A 173 2.29 -9.29 3.12
N SER A 174 3.48 -8.93 2.65
CA SER A 174 4.36 -7.95 3.31
C SER A 174 4.95 -6.96 2.31
N ARG A 175 5.64 -5.92 2.80
CA ARG A 175 6.33 -4.91 1.97
C ARG A 175 7.27 -5.52 0.92
N GLY A 176 7.78 -6.74 1.14
CA GLY A 176 8.61 -7.48 0.20
C GLY A 176 7.88 -8.40 -0.80
N SER A 177 6.57 -8.28 -0.96
CA SER A 177 5.83 -9.01 -2.01
C SER A 177 6.32 -8.62 -3.41
N GLY A 178 6.46 -9.59 -4.32
CA GLY A 178 7.14 -9.41 -5.62
C GLY A 178 6.68 -8.21 -6.45
N HIS A 179 5.37 -8.04 -6.67
CA HIS A 179 4.84 -6.90 -7.42
C HIS A 179 5.17 -5.52 -6.78
N ARG A 180 5.27 -5.47 -5.44
CA ARG A 180 5.64 -4.25 -4.70
C ARG A 180 7.12 -3.96 -4.89
N VAL A 181 7.96 -5.00 -4.82
CA VAL A 181 9.40 -4.90 -5.11
C VAL A 181 9.65 -4.38 -6.53
N GLU A 182 8.92 -4.89 -7.53
CA GLU A 182 8.98 -4.38 -8.92
C GLU A 182 8.60 -2.89 -8.99
N MET A 183 7.59 -2.46 -8.23
CA MET A 183 7.23 -1.05 -8.15
C MET A 183 8.32 -0.19 -7.49
N TYR A 184 8.96 -0.67 -6.42
CA TYR A 184 10.06 0.05 -5.79
C TYR A 184 11.26 0.18 -6.73
N GLN A 185 11.54 -0.86 -7.51
CA GLN A 185 12.58 -0.86 -8.55
C GLN A 185 12.27 0.17 -9.66
N LEU A 186 11.01 0.30 -10.07
CA LEU A 186 10.57 1.35 -10.99
C LEU A 186 10.82 2.74 -10.39
N LEU A 187 10.32 2.99 -9.18
CA LEU A 187 10.40 4.31 -8.53
C LEU A 187 11.85 4.75 -8.25
N ARG A 188 12.72 3.83 -7.82
CA ARG A 188 14.14 4.16 -7.62
C ARG A 188 14.90 4.41 -8.93
N LYS A 189 14.48 3.80 -10.04
CA LYS A 189 15.01 4.11 -11.39
C LYS A 189 14.62 5.52 -11.82
N LEU A 190 13.49 6.03 -11.34
CA LEU A 190 13.10 7.45 -11.48
C LEU A 190 13.84 8.39 -10.51
N GLY A 191 14.91 7.92 -9.85
CA GLY A 191 15.72 8.74 -8.95
C GLY A 191 15.07 9.00 -7.58
N CYS A 192 14.00 8.29 -7.21
CA CYS A 192 13.32 8.50 -5.93
C CYS A 192 13.91 7.63 -4.82
N HIS A 193 13.96 8.19 -3.60
CA HIS A 193 13.98 7.36 -2.39
C HIS A 193 12.60 6.74 -2.22
N VAL A 194 12.53 5.46 -1.86
CA VAL A 194 11.27 4.80 -1.53
C VAL A 194 11.29 4.41 -0.06
N LEU A 195 10.33 4.91 0.72
CA LEU A 195 10.06 4.41 2.06
C LEU A 195 8.79 3.58 2.01
N SER A 196 8.89 2.30 2.38
CA SER A 196 7.75 1.37 2.44
C SER A 196 7.68 0.73 3.81
N LEU A 197 6.50 0.66 4.40
CA LEU A 197 6.26 0.03 5.70
C LEU A 197 5.49 -1.28 5.57
N ASP A 198 5.53 -2.12 6.60
CA ASP A 198 4.43 -3.03 6.90
C ASP A 198 3.61 -2.44 8.05
N TYR A 199 2.29 -2.34 7.88
CA TYR A 199 1.42 -1.90 8.96
C TYR A 199 1.50 -2.86 10.16
N ARG A 200 1.08 -2.40 11.35
CA ARG A 200 0.91 -3.30 12.50
C ARG A 200 0.14 -4.56 12.11
N GLY A 201 0.60 -5.71 12.58
CA GLY A 201 0.04 -7.02 12.23
C GLY A 201 0.49 -7.61 10.89
N TYR A 202 1.21 -6.87 10.03
CA TYR A 202 1.77 -7.38 8.77
C TYR A 202 3.28 -7.63 8.89
N GLY A 203 3.79 -8.56 8.08
CA GLY A 203 5.23 -8.80 7.96
C GLY A 203 5.90 -9.09 9.30
N ASP A 204 6.97 -8.36 9.59
CA ASP A 204 7.74 -8.38 10.84
C ASP A 204 7.34 -7.25 11.82
N SER A 205 6.30 -6.47 11.50
CA SER A 205 5.69 -5.52 12.43
C SER A 205 5.02 -6.26 13.58
N ASP A 206 4.87 -5.61 14.73
CA ASP A 206 4.31 -6.26 15.91
C ASP A 206 2.91 -6.81 15.63
N PRO A 207 2.56 -8.00 16.15
CA PRO A 207 1.35 -8.74 15.81
C PRO A 207 0.10 -8.17 16.52
N VAL A 208 -0.16 -6.88 16.30
CA VAL A 208 -1.32 -6.15 16.81
C VAL A 208 -2.41 -6.16 15.76
N SER A 209 -3.66 -6.48 16.16
CA SER A 209 -4.79 -6.48 15.24
C SER A 209 -4.96 -5.10 14.59
N PRO A 210 -4.97 -4.99 13.26
CA PRO A 210 -5.10 -3.69 12.61
C PRO A 210 -6.50 -3.09 12.80
N THR A 211 -6.54 -1.77 12.80
CA THR A 211 -7.72 -0.92 12.64
C THR A 211 -7.40 0.13 11.57
N GLU A 212 -8.40 0.77 10.99
CA GLU A 212 -8.15 1.85 10.02
C GLU A 212 -7.30 2.96 10.64
N GLU A 213 -7.72 3.51 11.79
CA GLU A 213 -6.96 4.53 12.52
C GLU A 213 -5.54 4.07 12.87
N GLY A 214 -5.39 2.80 13.27
CA GLY A 214 -4.09 2.23 13.63
C GLY A 214 -3.12 2.23 12.44
N ILE A 215 -3.54 1.76 11.27
CA ILE A 215 -2.66 1.71 10.10
C ILE A 215 -2.43 3.08 9.45
N VAL A 216 -3.38 4.01 9.58
CA VAL A 216 -3.19 5.43 9.22
C VAL A 216 -2.17 6.08 10.14
N ARG A 217 -2.20 5.78 11.43
CA ARG A 217 -1.20 6.24 12.40
C ARG A 217 0.18 5.65 12.12
N ASP A 218 0.27 4.39 11.73
CA ASP A 218 1.54 3.78 11.30
C ASP A 218 2.14 4.55 10.12
N ALA A 219 1.32 4.89 9.11
CA ALA A 219 1.76 5.69 7.96
C ALA A 219 2.15 7.13 8.36
N LEU A 220 1.42 7.75 9.29
CA LEU A 220 1.75 9.07 9.83
C LEU A 220 3.12 9.05 10.53
N THR A 221 3.42 8.04 11.34
CA THR A 221 4.73 7.92 12.01
C THR A 221 5.89 7.83 11.02
N VAL A 222 5.73 7.12 9.90
CA VAL A 222 6.75 7.09 8.83
C VAL A 222 6.88 8.46 8.16
N TYR A 223 5.75 9.14 7.91
CA TYR A 223 5.76 10.48 7.33
C TYR A 223 6.47 11.50 8.24
N GLU A 224 6.19 11.45 9.54
CA GLU A 224 6.85 12.26 10.58
C GLU A 224 8.36 11.97 10.65
N TYR A 225 8.76 10.70 10.61
CA TYR A 225 10.15 10.30 10.54
C TYR A 225 10.87 10.94 9.35
N ILE A 226 10.26 10.90 8.15
CA ILE A 226 10.83 11.54 6.95
C ILE A 226 10.99 13.05 7.18
N ARG A 227 9.95 13.72 7.68
CA ARG A 227 9.95 15.19 7.87
C ARG A 227 10.91 15.67 8.95
N ASN A 228 11.21 14.85 9.94
CA ASN A 228 12.24 15.16 10.94
C ASN A 228 13.67 15.09 10.38
N ILE A 229 13.89 14.40 9.26
CA ILE A 229 15.21 14.23 8.65
C ILE A 229 15.45 15.23 7.52
N THR A 230 14.43 15.49 6.70
CA THR A 230 14.60 16.23 5.43
C THR A 230 13.36 17.02 5.02
N THR A 231 13.61 18.11 4.29
CA THR A 231 12.58 18.97 3.67
C THR A 231 12.32 18.62 2.21
N ASN A 232 12.94 17.56 1.70
CA ASN A 232 12.72 17.08 0.33
C ASN A 232 11.23 16.89 0.01
N PRO A 233 10.82 17.06 -1.26
CA PRO A 233 9.46 16.77 -1.69
C PRO A 233 9.10 15.29 -1.45
N VAL A 234 7.96 15.07 -0.79
CA VAL A 234 7.42 13.74 -0.51
C VAL A 234 6.14 13.54 -1.31
N PHE A 235 6.06 12.44 -2.05
CA PHE A 235 4.85 11.95 -2.69
C PHE A 235 4.34 10.73 -1.93
N ILE A 236 3.02 10.57 -1.85
CA ILE A 236 2.41 9.38 -1.26
C ILE A 236 1.90 8.50 -2.39
N TRP A 237 2.29 7.23 -2.41
CA TRP A 237 1.80 6.23 -3.35
C TRP A 237 1.02 5.16 -2.60
N GLY A 238 -0.29 5.12 -2.77
CA GLY A 238 -1.14 4.09 -2.20
C GLY A 238 -1.51 3.05 -3.25
N HIS A 239 -1.47 1.76 -2.88
CA HIS A 239 -1.98 0.67 -3.71
C HIS A 239 -3.11 -0.06 -2.99
N SER A 240 -4.26 -0.27 -3.66
CA SER A 240 -5.39 -1.03 -3.11
C SER A 240 -5.80 -0.49 -1.73
N LEU A 241 -5.80 -1.30 -0.66
CA LEU A 241 -6.02 -0.84 0.74
C LEU A 241 -5.23 0.44 1.09
N GLY A 242 -3.99 0.54 0.61
CA GLY A 242 -3.11 1.69 0.82
C GLY A 242 -3.63 3.00 0.22
N THR A 243 -4.55 2.98 -0.75
CA THR A 243 -5.20 4.20 -1.27
C THR A 243 -6.16 4.82 -0.25
N GLY A 244 -6.84 3.98 0.54
CA GLY A 244 -7.66 4.41 1.67
C GLY A 244 -6.80 5.07 2.74
N VAL A 245 -5.68 4.41 3.10
CA VAL A 245 -4.71 4.93 4.05
C VAL A 245 -4.10 6.26 3.55
N ALA A 246 -3.73 6.36 2.28
CA ALA A 246 -3.17 7.56 1.68
C ALA A 246 -4.14 8.75 1.75
N CYS A 247 -5.41 8.54 1.36
CA CYS A 247 -6.41 9.62 1.40
C CYS A 247 -6.66 10.09 2.83
N HIS A 248 -6.78 9.15 3.77
CA HIS A 248 -7.00 9.48 5.18
C HIS A 248 -5.79 10.22 5.77
N LEU A 249 -4.57 9.73 5.55
CA LEU A 249 -3.33 10.40 5.97
C LEU A 249 -3.26 11.84 5.45
N CYS A 250 -3.49 12.07 4.15
CA CYS A 250 -3.49 13.42 3.57
C CYS A 250 -4.57 14.34 4.18
N SER A 251 -5.74 13.78 4.46
CA SER A 251 -6.82 14.50 5.15
C SER A 251 -6.42 14.90 6.57
N GLN A 252 -5.69 14.06 7.31
CA GLN A 252 -5.19 14.39 8.65
C GLN A 252 -4.07 15.43 8.60
N LEU A 253 -3.11 15.26 7.68
CA LEU A 253 -2.02 16.21 7.48
C LEU A 253 -2.52 17.61 7.10
N SER A 254 -3.59 17.70 6.31
CA SER A 254 -4.19 18.99 5.92
C SER A 254 -4.79 19.77 7.09
N LEU A 255 -5.07 19.11 8.21
CA LEU A 255 -5.51 19.73 9.46
C LEU A 255 -4.32 20.11 10.38
N ASN A 256 -3.12 19.61 10.09
CA ASN A 256 -1.92 19.85 10.88
C ASN A 256 -1.04 20.94 10.24
N PHE A 257 -1.23 22.18 10.68
CA PHE A 257 -0.50 23.35 10.17
C PHE A 257 1.01 23.38 10.48
N LYS A 258 1.53 22.44 11.27
CA LYS A 258 2.94 22.42 11.69
C LYS A 258 3.85 21.56 10.80
N MET A 259 3.28 20.84 9.84
CA MET A 259 4.02 19.87 9.04
C MET A 259 3.94 20.21 7.55
N ASP A 260 5.08 20.12 6.87
CA ASP A 260 5.10 20.24 5.41
C ASP A 260 4.25 19.13 4.79
N LEU A 261 3.34 19.53 3.91
CA LEU A 261 2.42 18.62 3.26
C LEU A 261 3.11 17.82 2.13
N PRO A 262 2.57 16.65 1.74
CA PRO A 262 3.06 15.95 0.56
C PRO A 262 2.84 16.81 -0.69
N ARG A 263 3.66 16.58 -1.72
CA ARG A 263 3.60 17.31 -3.00
C ARG A 263 2.58 16.75 -3.98
N GLY A 264 2.24 15.48 -3.85
CA GLY A 264 1.23 14.81 -4.66
C GLY A 264 0.88 13.43 -4.11
N VAL A 265 -0.26 12.91 -4.56
CA VAL A 265 -0.79 11.60 -4.15
C VAL A 265 -1.06 10.75 -5.37
N VAL A 266 -0.49 9.55 -5.42
CA VAL A 266 -0.79 8.54 -6.43
C VAL A 266 -1.65 7.45 -5.80
N LEU A 267 -2.79 7.17 -6.43
CA LEU A 267 -3.76 6.17 -5.99
C LEU A 267 -3.85 5.08 -7.06
N GLU A 268 -3.23 3.93 -6.79
CA GLU A 268 -3.19 2.77 -7.68
C GLU A 268 -4.26 1.74 -7.28
N ALA A 269 -5.14 1.40 -8.21
CA ALA A 269 -6.32 0.55 -7.99
C ALA A 269 -7.17 0.99 -6.78
N PRO A 270 -7.60 2.26 -6.69
CA PRO A 270 -8.36 2.74 -5.54
C PRO A 270 -9.81 2.28 -5.53
N PHE A 271 -10.40 2.31 -4.34
CA PHE A 271 -11.83 2.15 -4.11
C PHE A 271 -12.41 3.40 -3.42
N THR A 272 -13.73 3.55 -3.42
CA THR A 272 -14.41 4.71 -2.79
C THR A 272 -14.48 4.58 -1.28
N ASN A 273 -14.99 3.45 -0.80
CA ASN A 273 -15.08 3.09 0.62
C ASN A 273 -15.30 1.58 0.75
N ILE A 274 -15.12 1.02 1.96
CA ILE A 274 -15.15 -0.43 2.14
C ILE A 274 -16.53 -1.04 1.85
N ARG A 275 -17.62 -0.27 2.02
CA ARG A 275 -18.98 -0.76 1.76
C ARG A 275 -19.20 -0.96 0.27
N ASP A 276 -18.76 -0.01 -0.54
CA ASP A 276 -18.82 -0.10 -1.99
C ASP A 276 -17.91 -1.23 -2.50
N GLU A 277 -16.68 -1.33 -1.98
CA GLU A 277 -15.75 -2.41 -2.30
C GLU A 277 -16.38 -3.77 -2.02
N ILE A 278 -16.88 -4.00 -0.82
CA ILE A 278 -17.47 -5.29 -0.43
C ILE A 278 -18.70 -5.64 -1.26
N ARG A 279 -19.56 -4.67 -1.56
CA ARG A 279 -20.79 -4.93 -2.36
C ARG A 279 -20.47 -5.30 -3.81
N LEU A 280 -19.43 -4.71 -4.38
CA LEU A 280 -19.03 -4.97 -5.77
C LEU A 280 -17.99 -6.09 -5.90
N HIS A 281 -17.35 -6.51 -4.81
CA HIS A 281 -16.39 -7.59 -4.80
C HIS A 281 -17.02 -8.89 -5.34
N PRO A 282 -16.33 -9.65 -6.22
CA PRO A 282 -16.88 -10.89 -6.79
C PRO A 282 -17.41 -11.90 -5.77
N PHE A 283 -16.76 -12.01 -4.60
CA PHE A 283 -17.21 -12.87 -3.49
C PHE A 283 -18.58 -12.47 -2.90
N ALA A 284 -18.99 -11.21 -3.03
CA ALA A 284 -20.29 -10.77 -2.53
C ALA A 284 -21.43 -11.05 -3.52
N ARG A 285 -21.16 -11.38 -4.79
CA ARG A 285 -22.20 -11.70 -5.78
C ARG A 285 -23.28 -12.68 -5.29
N PRO A 286 -22.97 -13.80 -4.61
CA PRO A 286 -23.99 -14.69 -4.07
C PRO A 286 -24.74 -14.15 -2.84
N PHE A 287 -24.21 -13.11 -2.17
CA PHE A 287 -24.73 -12.61 -0.89
C PHE A 287 -25.35 -11.20 -0.96
N LYS A 288 -24.96 -10.37 -1.93
CA LYS A 288 -25.23 -8.91 -1.94
C LYS A 288 -26.71 -8.56 -2.03
N ASP A 289 -27.51 -9.39 -2.67
CA ASP A 289 -28.95 -9.18 -2.87
C ASP A 289 -29.78 -9.75 -1.71
N LEU A 290 -29.14 -10.36 -0.71
CA LEU A 290 -29.84 -10.85 0.48
C LEU A 290 -30.30 -9.67 1.34
N PRO A 291 -31.57 -9.66 1.82
CA PRO A 291 -32.11 -8.55 2.60
C PRO A 291 -31.31 -8.20 3.86
N TRP A 292 -30.58 -9.18 4.41
CA TRP A 292 -29.76 -9.02 5.60
C TRP A 292 -28.30 -8.69 5.32
N PHE A 293 -27.81 -8.69 4.08
CA PHE A 293 -26.39 -8.45 3.76
C PHE A 293 -25.85 -7.16 4.38
N ASP A 294 -26.59 -6.07 4.23
CA ASP A 294 -26.23 -4.79 4.82
C ASP A 294 -26.22 -4.83 6.34
N LEU A 295 -27.18 -5.54 6.95
CA LEU A 295 -27.25 -5.72 8.40
C LEU A 295 -26.09 -6.59 8.89
N THR A 296 -25.72 -7.64 8.19
CA THR A 296 -24.79 -8.64 8.69
C THR A 296 -23.34 -8.38 8.29
N ILE A 297 -23.07 -7.67 7.20
CA ILE A 297 -21.72 -7.46 6.65
C ILE A 297 -21.35 -5.97 6.65
N ALA A 298 -22.06 -5.13 5.89
CA ALA A 298 -21.66 -3.74 5.68
C ALA A 298 -21.77 -2.87 6.94
N ARG A 299 -22.90 -2.93 7.68
CA ARG A 299 -23.09 -2.14 8.91
C ARG A 299 -22.09 -2.52 10.01
N PRO A 300 -21.83 -3.81 10.31
CA PRO A 300 -20.86 -4.20 11.33
C PRO A 300 -19.46 -3.66 11.09
N MET A 301 -18.98 -3.65 9.84
CA MET A 301 -17.67 -3.07 9.51
C MET A 301 -17.61 -1.56 9.75
N TYR A 302 -18.67 -0.83 9.37
CA TYR A 302 -18.79 0.60 9.67
C TYR A 302 -18.85 0.89 11.17
N SER A 303 -19.57 0.06 11.93
CA SER A 303 -19.63 0.16 13.40
C SER A 303 -18.28 -0.13 14.04
N ASN A 304 -17.48 -1.01 13.44
CA ASN A 304 -16.10 -1.31 13.84
C ASN A 304 -15.08 -0.29 13.31
N LYS A 305 -15.54 0.86 12.79
CA LYS A 305 -14.68 1.94 12.25
C LYS A 305 -13.69 1.45 11.18
N LEU A 306 -14.06 0.44 10.41
CA LEU A 306 -13.36 0.01 9.20
C LEU A 306 -14.15 0.59 8.04
N ARG A 307 -13.90 1.84 7.66
CA ARG A 307 -14.71 2.54 6.66
C ARG A 307 -13.92 2.86 5.39
N PHE A 308 -12.66 3.26 5.53
CA PHE A 308 -11.75 3.63 4.45
C PHE A 308 -12.40 4.60 3.46
N GLU A 309 -12.97 5.69 3.99
CA GLU A 309 -13.84 6.61 3.25
C GLU A 309 -13.03 7.55 2.32
N SER A 310 -12.31 6.98 1.35
CA SER A 310 -11.55 7.74 0.34
C SER A 310 -12.41 8.79 -0.35
N ASP A 311 -13.68 8.47 -0.63
CA ASP A 311 -14.67 9.38 -1.19
C ASP A 311 -14.97 10.60 -0.28
N GLN A 312 -14.82 10.48 1.04
CA GLN A 312 -14.93 11.59 1.99
C GLN A 312 -13.61 12.32 2.21
N HIS A 313 -12.48 11.61 2.16
CA HIS A 313 -11.16 12.18 2.43
C HIS A 313 -10.55 12.91 1.23
N ILE A 314 -10.85 12.49 -0.01
CA ILE A 314 -10.27 13.08 -1.23
C ILE A 314 -10.62 14.55 -1.43
N GLY A 315 -11.75 15.00 -0.86
CA GLY A 315 -12.20 16.39 -0.83
C GLY A 315 -11.64 17.23 0.32
N LYS A 316 -10.71 16.69 1.13
CA LYS A 316 -10.19 17.34 2.35
C LYS A 316 -8.70 17.72 2.28
N PHE A 317 -8.06 17.51 1.15
CA PHE A 317 -6.65 17.83 0.96
C PHE A 317 -6.41 18.38 -0.45
N ARG A 318 -5.49 19.34 -0.58
CA ARG A 318 -5.33 20.18 -1.78
C ARG A 318 -4.29 19.68 -2.79
N GLN A 319 -3.56 18.61 -2.46
CA GLN A 319 -2.49 18.05 -3.30
C GLN A 319 -3.02 17.54 -4.64
N PRO A 320 -2.26 17.63 -5.73
CA PRO A 320 -2.58 16.95 -6.98
C PRO A 320 -2.71 15.45 -6.74
N VAL A 321 -3.65 14.82 -7.45
CA VAL A 321 -3.97 13.40 -7.32
C VAL A 321 -3.86 12.72 -8.68
N MET A 322 -3.08 11.66 -8.78
CA MET A 322 -3.04 10.78 -9.94
C MET A 322 -3.70 9.45 -9.59
N ILE A 323 -4.77 9.09 -10.29
CA ILE A 323 -5.45 7.81 -10.15
C ILE A 323 -5.01 6.90 -11.30
N LEU A 324 -4.55 5.69 -10.97
CA LEU A 324 -4.13 4.66 -11.92
C LEU A 324 -5.04 3.44 -11.75
N HIS A 325 -5.68 2.95 -12.81
CA HIS A 325 -6.54 1.77 -12.71
C HIS A 325 -6.56 0.91 -13.97
N ALA A 326 -6.39 -0.40 -13.79
CA ALA A 326 -6.54 -1.40 -14.85
C ALA A 326 -8.00 -1.80 -15.04
N GLU A 327 -8.48 -1.91 -16.28
CA GLU A 327 -9.85 -2.35 -16.57
C GLU A 327 -10.07 -3.84 -16.28
N ASP A 328 -9.00 -4.65 -16.28
CA ASP A 328 -9.00 -6.09 -15.98
C ASP A 328 -8.74 -6.39 -14.49
N ASP A 329 -8.94 -5.42 -13.60
CA ASP A 329 -8.85 -5.63 -12.15
C ASP A 329 -10.08 -6.38 -11.62
N TYR A 330 -9.87 -7.65 -11.27
CA TYR A 330 -10.89 -8.52 -10.67
C TYR A 330 -10.93 -8.49 -9.14
N VAL A 331 -10.04 -7.74 -8.49
CA VAL A 331 -9.99 -7.59 -7.03
C VAL A 331 -10.75 -6.32 -6.63
N VAL A 332 -10.36 -5.18 -7.21
CA VAL A 332 -11.05 -3.89 -7.03
C VAL A 332 -11.66 -3.52 -8.38
N PRO A 333 -13.01 -3.51 -8.51
CA PRO A 333 -13.64 -3.18 -9.78
C PRO A 333 -13.28 -1.77 -10.26
N PHE A 334 -12.91 -1.64 -11.55
CA PHE A 334 -12.52 -0.38 -12.20
C PHE A 334 -13.52 0.77 -11.99
N GLU A 335 -14.81 0.44 -11.91
CA GLU A 335 -15.87 1.41 -11.68
C GLU A 335 -15.71 2.15 -10.35
N LEU A 336 -15.10 1.54 -9.33
CA LEU A 336 -14.84 2.20 -8.05
C LEU A 336 -13.76 3.27 -8.17
N GLY A 337 -12.67 2.98 -8.88
CA GLY A 337 -11.63 3.97 -9.16
C GLY A 337 -12.16 5.14 -9.99
N TYR A 338 -12.96 4.85 -11.03
CA TYR A 338 -13.59 5.89 -11.83
C TYR A 338 -14.62 6.70 -11.02
N LYS A 339 -15.40 6.05 -10.14
CA LYS A 339 -16.33 6.74 -9.25
C LYS A 339 -15.58 7.67 -8.29
N LEU A 340 -14.47 7.23 -7.71
CA LEU A 340 -13.63 8.08 -6.84
C LEU A 340 -13.08 9.29 -7.60
N TYR A 341 -12.63 9.11 -8.84
CA TYR A 341 -12.22 10.21 -9.71
C TYR A 341 -13.31 11.26 -9.90
N ARG A 342 -14.55 10.82 -10.20
CA ARG A 342 -15.69 11.74 -10.34
C ARG A 342 -16.00 12.46 -9.02
N THR A 343 -16.01 11.74 -7.90
CA THR A 343 -16.17 12.35 -6.57
C THR A 343 -15.10 13.41 -6.31
N ALA A 344 -13.85 13.15 -6.67
CA ALA A 344 -12.76 14.12 -6.50
C ALA A 344 -13.01 15.40 -7.31
N LEU A 345 -13.43 15.28 -8.59
CA LEU A 345 -13.78 16.43 -9.43
C LEU A 345 -14.97 17.24 -8.87
N ASP A 346 -15.94 16.56 -8.27
CA ASP A 346 -17.16 17.19 -7.76
C ASP A 346 -16.97 17.85 -6.39
N THR A 347 -16.06 17.34 -5.55
CA THR A 347 -15.92 17.75 -4.15
C THR A 347 -14.72 18.65 -3.88
N ARG A 348 -13.68 18.61 -4.71
CA ARG A 348 -12.46 19.42 -4.52
C ARG A 348 -12.65 20.80 -5.12
N GLU A 349 -12.01 21.80 -4.51
CA GLU A 349 -12.02 23.15 -5.04
C GLU A 349 -11.23 23.23 -6.35
N LYS A 350 -11.71 24.05 -7.30
CA LYS A 350 -11.05 24.23 -8.61
C LYS A 350 -9.64 24.82 -8.52
N ALA A 351 -9.32 25.49 -7.40
CA ALA A 351 -8.00 26.08 -7.15
C ALA A 351 -7.00 25.05 -6.58
N TRP A 352 -7.45 23.87 -6.16
CA TRP A 352 -6.56 22.83 -5.65
C TRP A 352 -5.84 22.10 -6.77
N GLY A 353 -4.81 21.33 -6.41
CA GLY A 353 -4.07 20.50 -7.36
C GLY A 353 -5.01 19.58 -8.16
N PRO A 354 -4.74 19.40 -9.46
CA PRO A 354 -5.62 18.69 -10.37
C PRO A 354 -5.78 17.21 -9.99
N VAL A 355 -6.82 16.60 -10.55
CA VAL A 355 -7.04 15.16 -10.46
C VAL A 355 -6.89 14.56 -11.86
N GLU A 356 -5.93 13.66 -12.02
CA GLU A 356 -5.66 12.93 -13.23
C GLU A 356 -6.16 11.49 -13.10
N PHE A 357 -6.69 10.92 -14.17
CA PHE A 357 -7.14 9.53 -14.21
C PHE A 357 -6.53 8.82 -15.42
N HIS A 358 -5.64 7.87 -15.16
CA HIS A 358 -4.98 7.07 -16.18
C HIS A 358 -5.55 5.65 -16.16
N ARG A 359 -6.22 5.33 -17.26
CA ARG A 359 -6.82 4.03 -17.52
C ARG A 359 -5.80 3.12 -18.21
N PHE A 360 -5.71 1.87 -17.76
CA PHE A 360 -4.95 0.83 -18.42
C PHE A 360 -5.92 -0.19 -19.02
N HIS A 361 -5.82 -0.40 -20.34
CA HIS A 361 -6.76 -1.24 -21.07
C HIS A 361 -6.71 -2.70 -20.61
N GLY A 362 -7.88 -3.33 -20.53
CA GLY A 362 -8.02 -4.67 -19.96
C GLY A 362 -7.41 -5.80 -20.81
N ASP A 363 -7.08 -5.54 -22.07
CA ASP A 363 -6.37 -6.48 -22.94
C ASP A 363 -4.87 -6.59 -22.61
N ALA A 364 -4.33 -5.65 -21.83
CA ALA A 364 -2.92 -5.62 -21.45
C ALA A 364 -2.55 -6.58 -20.31
N GLY A 365 -3.54 -7.11 -19.55
CA GLY A 365 -3.32 -8.19 -18.58
C GLY A 365 -2.60 -7.77 -17.28
N TYR A 366 -2.66 -6.49 -16.89
CA TYR A 366 -1.99 -6.01 -15.66
C TYR A 366 -2.75 -6.40 -14.39
N GLY A 367 -4.09 -6.49 -14.48
CA GLY A 367 -4.98 -6.73 -13.35
C GLY A 367 -4.68 -5.84 -12.14
N HIS A 368 -4.87 -6.40 -10.95
CA HIS A 368 -4.77 -5.65 -9.69
C HIS A 368 -3.34 -5.26 -9.28
N LYS A 369 -2.31 -5.96 -9.78
CA LYS A 369 -0.96 -5.94 -9.16
C LYS A 369 0.16 -5.51 -10.09
N PHE A 370 -0.02 -5.57 -11.40
CA PHE A 370 1.11 -5.52 -12.34
C PHE A 370 1.14 -4.26 -13.19
N LEU A 371 0.52 -3.16 -12.73
CA LEU A 371 0.69 -1.85 -13.38
C LEU A 371 2.15 -1.42 -13.41
N CYS A 372 2.99 -1.86 -12.45
CA CYS A 372 4.44 -1.70 -12.47
C CYS A 372 5.12 -2.20 -13.75
N ARG A 373 4.48 -3.09 -14.51
CA ARG A 373 4.98 -3.65 -15.78
C ARG A 373 4.47 -2.90 -17.01
N ALA A 374 3.60 -1.92 -16.84
CA ALA A 374 3.07 -1.15 -17.96
C ALA A 374 4.15 -0.21 -18.52
N PRO A 375 4.42 -0.24 -19.84
CA PRO A 375 5.51 0.53 -20.44
C PRO A 375 5.32 2.05 -20.31
N GLN A 376 4.09 2.52 -20.20
CA GLN A 376 3.77 3.94 -20.00
C GLN A 376 3.90 4.41 -18.55
N LEU A 377 3.88 3.51 -17.55
CA LEU A 377 3.84 3.92 -16.15
C LEU A 377 5.08 4.72 -15.70
N PRO A 378 6.33 4.34 -16.06
CA PRO A 378 7.50 5.11 -15.66
C PRO A 378 7.42 6.58 -16.11
N GLU A 379 6.96 6.82 -17.33
CA GLU A 379 6.84 8.18 -17.88
C GLU A 379 5.72 8.95 -17.20
N LEU A 380 4.55 8.34 -16.97
CA LEU A 380 3.45 8.96 -16.23
C LEU A 380 3.87 9.36 -14.80
N ALA A 381 4.53 8.45 -14.08
CA ALA A 381 5.02 8.71 -12.73
C ALA A 381 6.08 9.81 -12.72
N LYS A 382 7.02 9.80 -13.68
CA LYS A 382 8.06 10.82 -13.83
C LYS A 382 7.44 12.19 -14.09
N GLN A 383 6.54 12.29 -15.07
CA GLN A 383 5.86 13.54 -15.42
C GLN A 383 5.08 14.11 -14.23
N PHE A 384 4.32 13.27 -13.52
CA PHE A 384 3.58 13.68 -12.33
C PHE A 384 4.53 14.21 -11.25
N ILE A 385 5.61 13.47 -10.96
CA ILE A 385 6.60 13.88 -9.96
C ILE A 385 7.26 15.19 -10.36
N GLU A 386 7.81 15.30 -11.57
CA GLU A 386 8.54 16.48 -12.02
C GLU A 386 7.67 17.74 -12.08
N THR A 387 6.43 17.59 -12.55
CA THR A 387 5.45 18.69 -12.63
C THR A 387 5.17 19.27 -11.24
N TYR A 388 4.89 18.41 -10.26
CA TYR A 388 4.44 18.86 -8.94
C TYR A 388 5.57 18.93 -7.88
N ARG A 389 6.83 18.67 -8.27
CA ARG A 389 7.99 18.65 -7.36
C ARG A 389 8.28 20.01 -6.73
N ASN A 390 8.31 21.05 -7.56
CA ASN A 390 8.84 22.36 -7.23
C ASN A 390 7.74 23.41 -6.97
N GLU A 391 6.48 23.07 -7.21
CA GLU A 391 5.42 24.07 -7.24
C GLU A 391 4.97 24.55 -5.85
N ASP A 392 4.77 25.87 -5.78
CA ASP A 392 4.14 26.64 -4.71
C ASP A 392 2.60 26.66 -4.88
N PHE A 393 1.96 25.58 -5.36
CA PHE A 393 0.48 25.43 -5.36
C PHE A 393 -0.17 25.67 -3.98
N TYR A 394 0.67 25.70 -2.94
CA TYR A 394 0.30 25.70 -1.55
C TYR A 394 0.38 27.07 -0.85
N LYS A 395 0.79 28.13 -1.57
CA LYS A 395 0.84 29.51 -1.05
C LYS A 395 -0.36 30.31 -1.56
N LEU A 396 -1.56 29.94 -1.10
CA LEU A 396 -2.76 30.78 -1.15
C LEU A 396 -3.39 30.81 0.23
#